data_AF-A0A965Z6H9-F1
#
_entry.id   AF-A0A965Z6H9-F1
#
_cell.length_a   1.000
_cell.length_b   1.000
_cell.length_c   1.000
_cell.angle_alpha   90.00
_cell.angle_beta   90.00
_cell.angle_gamma   90.00
#
_symmetry.space_group_name_H-M   'P 1'
#
loop_
_entity.id
_entity.type
_entity.pdbx_description
1 polymer ?
#
loop_
_entity_poly.entity_id
_entity_poly.type
_entity_poly.pdbx_seq_one_letter_code
_entity_poly.pdbx_strand_id
1 'polypeptide(L)'
;IRFHTCDFRDTPLPKPPALIVMNPEYGERMGLEDRLVPLYEGIGAYLKAKCQGMRAAVFTGNIALGRKIGLHPRRRTAMWNGDIECRLLEFDLYAGTRDARLLRKHGGDAGESTAGESTAPQ
;
A
#
# COMPACT_ATOMS: atom_id res chain seq x y z
N ILE A 1 21.60 7.89 -13.92
CA ILE A 1 21.07 7.21 -12.71
C ILE A 1 21.57 7.98 -11.50
N ARG A 2 20.72 8.30 -10.51
CA ARG A 2 21.11 9.00 -9.27
C ARG A 2 20.92 8.04 -8.09
N PHE A 3 21.84 8.06 -7.13
CA PHE A 3 21.81 7.20 -5.94
C PHE A 3 21.71 8.05 -4.68
N HIS A 4 20.96 7.55 -3.70
CA HIS A 4 20.75 8.18 -2.40
C HIS A 4 20.86 7.11 -1.31
N THR A 5 21.51 7.46 -0.19
CA THR A 5 21.49 6.65 1.03
C THR A 5 20.48 7.28 1.97
N CYS A 6 19.29 6.68 2.03
CA CYS A 6 18.20 7.14 2.87
C CYS A 6 17.34 5.96 3.29
N ASP A 7 16.50 6.18 4.31
CA ASP A 7 15.33 5.34 4.48
C ASP A 7 14.44 5.41 3.24
N PHE A 8 13.85 4.29 2.82
CA PHE A 8 13.01 4.27 1.62
C PHE A 8 11.83 5.26 1.73
N ARG A 9 11.35 5.52 2.95
CA ARG A 9 10.26 6.46 3.25
C ARG A 9 10.59 7.90 2.86
N ASP A 10 11.86 8.22 2.72
CA ASP A 10 12.37 9.56 2.40
C ASP A 10 13.05 9.63 1.02
N THR A 11 12.84 8.60 0.19
CA THR A 11 13.38 8.57 -1.17
C THR A 11 12.86 9.78 -1.97
N PRO A 12 13.74 10.58 -2.58
CA PRO A 12 13.32 11.64 -3.49
C PRO A 12 12.56 11.07 -4.69
N LEU A 13 11.30 11.48 -4.86
CA LEU A 13 10.44 10.99 -5.93
C LEU A 13 10.41 11.96 -7.12
N PRO A 14 10.39 11.47 -8.37
CA PRO A 14 10.08 12.29 -9.52
C PRO A 14 8.62 12.75 -9.50
N LYS A 15 8.28 13.76 -10.31
CA LYS A 15 6.87 14.14 -10.51
C LYS A 15 6.10 12.98 -11.17
N PRO A 16 4.86 12.68 -10.74
CA PRO A 16 3.99 11.76 -11.46
C PRO A 16 3.78 12.20 -12.93
N PRO A 17 3.56 11.28 -13.87
CA PRO A 17 3.51 9.83 -13.67
C PRO A 17 4.90 9.19 -13.55
N ALA A 18 5.04 8.19 -12.68
CA ALA A 18 6.28 7.45 -12.49
C ALA A 18 6.01 5.99 -12.08
N LEU A 19 7.03 5.14 -12.20
CA LEU A 19 7.03 3.76 -11.72
C LEU A 19 8.03 3.60 -10.59
N ILE A 20 7.55 3.11 -9.45
CA ILE A 20 8.38 2.68 -8.32
C ILE A 20 8.56 1.18 -8.39
N VAL A 21 9.79 0.69 -8.33
CA VAL A 21 10.09 -0.73 -8.27
C VAL A 21 10.82 -1.03 -6.97
N MET A 22 10.35 -2.01 -6.22
CA MET A 22 10.94 -2.42 -4.95
C MET A 22 11.21 -3.92 -4.96
N ASN A 23 12.40 -4.32 -4.53
CA ASN A 23 12.77 -5.70 -4.25
C ASN A 23 13.22 -5.80 -2.78
N PRO A 24 12.29 -5.70 -1.82
CA PRO A 24 12.61 -5.83 -0.40
C PRO A 24 13.06 -7.26 -0.06
N GLU A 25 13.75 -7.40 1.06
CA GLU A 25 13.99 -8.72 1.66
C GLU A 25 12.67 -9.44 1.93
N TYR A 26 12.57 -10.72 1.59
CA TYR A 26 11.34 -11.52 1.74
C TYR A 26 11.47 -12.73 2.67
N GLY A 27 12.51 -12.77 3.51
CA GLY A 27 12.53 -13.66 4.68
C GLY A 27 12.83 -15.14 4.43
N GLU A 28 13.47 -15.50 3.31
CA GLU A 28 13.83 -16.90 2.98
C GLU A 28 14.70 -17.61 4.04
N ARG A 29 15.39 -16.85 4.89
CA ARG A 29 16.15 -17.42 6.00
C ARG A 29 15.24 -17.53 7.22
N MET A 30 15.30 -18.69 7.90
CA MET A 30 14.45 -19.01 9.06
C MET A 30 14.37 -17.88 10.10
N GLY A 31 13.14 -17.55 10.52
CA GLY A 31 12.85 -16.62 11.62
C GLY A 31 12.92 -15.13 11.29
N LEU A 32 13.05 -14.76 10.02
CA LEU A 32 13.09 -13.35 9.60
C LEU A 32 11.72 -12.77 9.21
N GLU A 33 10.72 -13.60 8.93
CA GLU A 33 9.42 -13.12 8.44
C GLU A 33 8.77 -12.10 9.38
N ASP A 34 8.68 -12.42 10.67
CA ASP A 34 8.07 -11.52 11.67
C ASP A 34 8.80 -10.17 11.77
N ARG A 35 10.12 -10.17 11.57
CA ARG A 35 10.94 -8.95 11.58
C ARG A 35 10.72 -8.08 10.34
N LEU A 36 10.26 -8.68 9.25
CA LEU A 36 9.98 -7.99 7.99
C LEU A 36 8.55 -7.46 7.90
N VAL A 37 7.64 -7.87 8.79
CA VAL A 37 6.26 -7.33 8.82
C VAL A 37 6.25 -5.79 8.86
N PRO A 38 6.99 -5.10 9.75
CA PRO A 38 7.01 -3.64 9.79
C PRO A 38 7.55 -3.00 8.50
N LEU A 39 8.49 -3.68 7.80
CA LEU A 39 9.02 -3.20 6.52
C LEU A 39 7.91 -3.20 5.45
N TYR A 40 7.18 -4.30 5.31
CA TYR A 40 6.12 -4.41 4.31
C TYR A 40 4.93 -3.51 4.62
N GLU A 41 4.55 -3.34 5.88
CA GLU A 41 3.54 -2.36 6.31
C GLU A 41 4.01 -0.93 6.00
N GLY A 42 5.28 -0.63 6.27
CA GLY A 42 5.91 0.65 5.95
C GLY A 42 5.91 0.95 4.45
N ILE A 43 6.16 -0.05 3.60
CA ILE A 43 6.05 0.08 2.13
C ILE A 43 4.62 0.49 1.75
N GLY A 44 3.61 -0.18 2.29
CA GLY A 44 2.22 0.18 2.07
C GLY A 44 1.89 1.62 2.44
N ALA A 45 2.30 2.03 3.65
CA ALA A 45 2.10 3.38 4.16
C ALA A 45 2.80 4.44 3.29
N TYR A 46 4.05 4.20 2.90
CA TYR A 46 4.83 5.07 2.04
C TYR A 46 4.17 5.25 0.66
N LEU A 47 3.81 4.14 0.00
CA LEU A 47 3.18 4.17 -1.32
C LEU A 47 1.84 4.93 -1.29
N LYS A 48 1.04 4.74 -0.23
CA LYS A 48 -0.25 5.43 -0.06
C LYS A 48 -0.11 6.92 0.20
N ALA A 49 0.88 7.31 1.01
CA ALA A 49 1.05 8.69 1.47
C ALA A 49 1.81 9.57 0.48
N LYS A 50 2.90 9.07 -0.10
CA LYS A 50 3.86 9.90 -0.86
C LYS A 50 3.86 9.64 -2.38
N CYS A 51 3.29 8.52 -2.84
CA CYS A 51 3.45 8.06 -4.21
C CYS A 51 2.14 8.13 -5.04
N GLN A 52 1.24 9.05 -4.71
CA GLN A 52 -0.03 9.23 -5.41
C GLN A 52 0.19 9.71 -6.86
N GLY A 53 -0.64 9.23 -7.78
CA GLY A 53 -0.52 9.47 -9.22
C GLY A 53 0.51 8.57 -9.93
N MET A 54 1.16 7.66 -9.21
CA MET A 54 2.20 6.77 -9.73
C MET A 54 1.72 5.31 -9.83
N ARG A 55 2.59 4.45 -10.36
CA ARG A 55 2.46 3.00 -10.27
C ARG A 55 3.59 2.46 -9.38
N ALA A 56 3.34 1.34 -8.71
CA ALA A 56 4.37 0.62 -8.00
C ALA A 56 4.38 -0.87 -8.38
N ALA A 57 5.57 -1.47 -8.33
CA ALA A 57 5.77 -2.90 -8.49
C ALA A 57 6.66 -3.39 -7.34
N VAL A 58 6.15 -4.31 -6.52
CA VAL A 58 6.90 -4.91 -5.40
C VAL A 58 7.13 -6.38 -5.69
N PHE A 59 8.39 -6.77 -5.77
CA PHE A 59 8.82 -8.15 -5.97
C PHE A 59 9.03 -8.83 -4.61
N THR A 60 8.46 -10.02 -4.41
CA THR A 60 8.61 -10.77 -3.16
C THR A 60 8.43 -12.27 -3.40
N GLY A 61 9.29 -13.09 -2.77
CA GLY A 61 9.12 -14.55 -2.65
C GLY A 61 8.09 -14.96 -1.60
N ASN A 62 7.70 -14.04 -0.71
CA ASN A 62 6.85 -14.35 0.43
C ASN A 62 5.48 -13.69 0.30
N ILE A 63 4.48 -14.50 -0.02
CA ILE A 63 3.10 -14.06 -0.21
C ILE A 63 2.51 -13.50 1.09
N ALA A 64 2.88 -14.05 2.25
CA ALA A 64 2.37 -13.58 3.54
C ALA A 64 2.87 -12.16 3.84
N LEU A 65 4.14 -11.88 3.60
CA LEU A 65 4.70 -10.53 3.67
C LEU A 65 4.09 -9.60 2.62
N GLY A 66 3.92 -10.06 1.38
CA GLY A 66 3.26 -9.29 0.33
C GLY A 66 1.84 -8.82 0.70
N ARG A 67 1.10 -9.57 1.54
CA ARG A 67 -0.22 -9.16 2.06
C ARG A 67 -0.13 -8.03 3.09
N LYS A 68 1.00 -7.89 3.80
CA LYS A 68 1.22 -6.85 4.81
C LYS A 68 1.37 -5.45 4.22
N ILE A 69 1.59 -5.33 2.91
CA ILE A 69 1.55 -4.05 2.18
C ILE A 69 0.18 -3.35 2.35
N GLY A 70 -0.90 -4.10 2.55
CA GLY A 70 -2.21 -3.51 2.84
C GLY A 70 -2.83 -2.73 1.67
N LEU A 71 -2.25 -2.84 0.46
CA LEU A 71 -2.81 -2.30 -0.78
C LEU A 71 -3.33 -3.44 -1.66
N HIS A 72 -4.37 -3.16 -2.45
CA HIS A 72 -4.89 -4.14 -3.40
C HIS A 72 -4.08 -4.07 -4.70
N PRO A 73 -3.33 -5.13 -5.06
CA PRO A 73 -2.60 -5.15 -6.32
C PRO A 73 -3.57 -5.28 -7.49
N ARG A 74 -3.35 -4.49 -8.55
CA ARG A 74 -4.05 -4.62 -9.83
C ARG A 74 -3.68 -5.92 -10.55
N ARG A 75 -2.43 -6.36 -10.40
CA ARG A 75 -1.92 -7.57 -11.02
C ARG A 75 -0.91 -8.26 -10.13
N ARG A 76 -0.91 -9.59 -10.18
CA ARG A 76 0.09 -10.45 -9.54
C ARG A 76 0.67 -11.35 -10.62
N THR A 77 1.95 -11.19 -10.92
CA THR A 77 2.64 -11.99 -11.94
C THR A 77 3.59 -12.94 -11.23
N ALA A 78 3.40 -14.25 -11.42
CA ALA A 78 4.35 -15.25 -10.93
C ALA A 78 5.66 -15.17 -11.73
N MET A 79 6.78 -15.28 -11.02
CA MET A 79 8.14 -15.20 -11.54
C MET A 79 9.02 -16.18 -10.75
N TRP A 80 10.20 -16.48 -11.26
CA TRP A 80 11.14 -17.37 -10.62
C TRP A 80 12.47 -16.66 -10.38
N ASN A 81 12.95 -16.69 -9.14
CA ASN A 81 14.28 -16.21 -8.77
C ASN A 81 15.14 -17.42 -8.40
N GLY A 82 15.72 -18.06 -9.41
CA GLY A 82 16.23 -19.42 -9.26
C GLY A 82 15.07 -20.38 -8.96
N ASP A 83 15.22 -21.19 -7.92
CA ASP A 83 14.21 -22.17 -7.51
C ASP A 83 13.11 -21.59 -6.60
N ILE A 84 13.13 -20.27 -6.37
CA ILE A 84 12.16 -19.58 -5.52
C ILE A 84 11.04 -19.01 -6.39
N GLU A 85 9.80 -19.45 -6.14
CA GLU A 85 8.61 -18.82 -6.72
C GLU A 85 8.41 -17.44 -6.08
N CYS A 86 8.55 -16.40 -6.88
CA CYS A 86 8.29 -15.03 -6.50
C CYS A 86 7.06 -14.47 -7.20
N ARG A 87 6.55 -13.35 -6.69
CA ARG A 87 5.49 -12.59 -7.33
C ARG A 87 5.89 -11.13 -7.47
N LEU A 88 5.61 -10.58 -8.65
CA LEU A 88 5.57 -9.14 -8.87
C LEU A 88 4.15 -8.64 -8.60
N LEU A 89 3.99 -7.86 -7.54
CA LEU A 89 2.74 -7.22 -7.13
C LEU A 89 2.69 -5.81 -7.72
N GLU A 90 1.77 -5.57 -8.66
CA GLU A 90 1.62 -4.27 -9.31
C GLU A 90 0.46 -3.48 -8.69
N PHE A 91 0.68 -2.20 -8.40
CA PHE A 91 -0.29 -1.31 -7.77
C PHE A 91 -0.48 -0.04 -8.61
N ASP A 92 -1.73 0.39 -8.75
CA ASP A 92 -2.04 1.73 -9.22
C ASP A 92 -2.31 2.62 -7.99
N LEU A 93 -1.54 3.69 -7.83
CA LEU A 93 -1.55 4.54 -6.64
C LEU A 93 -2.35 5.80 -6.93
N TYR A 94 -3.65 5.79 -6.60
CA TYR A 94 -4.53 6.93 -6.78
C TYR A 94 -4.79 7.66 -5.47
N ALA A 95 -5.19 8.93 -5.55
CA ALA A 95 -5.76 9.63 -4.42
C ALA A 95 -7.14 9.00 -4.08
N GLY A 96 -7.30 8.52 -2.84
CA GLY A 96 -8.53 7.88 -2.37
C GLY A 96 -8.60 6.36 -2.58
N THR A 97 -9.60 5.71 -1.97
CA THR A 97 -9.87 4.27 -2.16
C THR A 97 -10.89 4.08 -3.28
N ARG A 98 -10.59 3.20 -4.24
CA ARG A 98 -11.55 2.77 -5.27
C ARG A 98 -12.27 1.46 -4.91
N ASP A 99 -11.88 0.80 -3.81
CA ASP A 99 -12.57 -0.39 -3.34
C ASP A 99 -13.86 0.03 -2.60
N ALA A 100 -15.00 -0.22 -3.24
CA ALA A 100 -16.32 0.05 -2.69
C ALA A 100 -16.55 -0.67 -1.34
N ARG A 101 -15.89 -1.80 -1.07
CA ARG A 101 -15.99 -2.50 0.22
C ARG A 101 -15.28 -1.73 1.34
N LEU A 102 -14.15 -1.09 1.03
CA LEU A 102 -13.38 -0.31 2.01
C LEU A 102 -14.00 1.07 2.27
N LEU A 103 -14.60 1.67 1.24
CA LEU A 103 -15.42 2.89 1.39
C LEU A 103 -16.57 2.67 2.38
N ARG A 104 -17.29 1.54 2.27
CA ARG A 104 -18.38 1.20 3.21
C ARG A 104 -17.91 0.98 4.64
N LYS A 105 -16.69 0.46 4.85
CA LYS A 105 -16.13 0.22 6.19
C LYS A 105 -15.76 1.51 6.93
N HIS A 106 -15.48 2.61 6.23
CA HIS A 106 -15.05 3.88 6.81
C HIS A 106 -16.12 5.00 6.74
N GLY A 107 -17.27 4.75 6.10
CA GLY A 107 -18.35 5.73 5.95
C GLY A 107 -19.45 5.66 7.01
N GLY A 108 -19.24 4.96 8.13
CA GLY A 108 -20.28 4.64 9.11
C GLY A 108 -20.28 5.46 10.40
N ASP A 109 -19.52 6.56 10.50
CA ASP A 109 -19.38 7.31 11.76
C ASP A 109 -19.49 8.83 11.59
N ALA A 110 -20.51 9.28 10.87
CA ALA A 110 -20.85 10.70 10.80
C ALA A 110 -22.37 10.90 10.82
N GLY A 111 -22.90 11.26 11.99
CA GLY A 111 -24.01 12.20 12.10
C GLY A 111 -25.33 11.68 12.69
N GLU A 112 -25.39 11.46 14.01
CA GLU A 112 -26.59 11.84 14.77
C GLU A 112 -26.31 13.14 15.52
N SER A 113 -26.74 14.25 14.93
CA SER A 113 -27.03 15.49 15.65
C SER A 113 -28.42 15.91 15.21
N THR A 114 -29.43 15.37 15.89
CA THR A 114 -30.82 15.82 15.74
C THR A 114 -30.94 17.19 16.39
N ALA A 115 -30.98 18.22 15.55
CA ALA A 115 -31.44 19.54 15.95
C ALA A 115 -32.93 19.43 16.34
N GLY A 116 -33.23 19.77 17.59
CA GLY A 116 -34.60 19.83 18.11
C GLY A 116 -35.41 20.91 17.39
N GLU A 117 -36.59 20.51 16.92
CA GLU A 117 -37.58 21.33 16.25
C GLU A 117 -38.07 22.51 17.09
N SER A 118 -38.07 23.68 16.46
CA SER A 118 -38.84 24.87 16.85
C SER A 118 -40.32 24.61 16.62
N THR A 119 -41.13 24.63 17.67
CA THR A 119 -42.59 24.56 17.59
C THR A 119 -43.21 25.96 17.76
N ALA A 120 -43.90 26.45 16.74
CA ALA A 120 -45.16 27.21 16.78
C ALA A 120 -45.50 27.69 15.35
N PRO A 121 -46.77 27.57 14.91
CA PRO A 121 -47.71 28.65 15.23
C PRO A 121 -49.15 28.20 15.55
N GLN A 122 -49.76 28.90 16.51
CA GLN A 122 -51.09 29.51 16.39
C GLN A 122 -51.04 30.87 17.07
#